data_AF-A0A8T4W977-F1
#
_entry.id   AF-A0A8T4W977-F1
#
_cell.length_a   1.000
_cell.length_b   1.000
_cell.length_c   1.000
_cell.angle_alpha   90.00
_cell.angle_beta   90.00
_cell.angle_gamma   90.00
#
_symmetry.space_group_name_H-M   'P 1'
#
loop_
_entity.id
_entity.type
_entity.pdbx_description
1 polymer ?
#
loop_
_entity_poly.entity_id
_entity_poly.type
_entity_poly.pdbx_seq_one_letter_code
_entity_poly.pdbx_strand_id
1 'polypeptide(L)'
;MRLHSWIKKNCLLTGLLIASSGIAVFLIFWHLFPGIVYDQFIWKYFWGPILSDGLNKPMTFNGISAAPKFTFISEIIYGVMVAGALFGLFKLLKKWDISIDFSFFLGVIPFIIYGSVARVLEDALLFTEPVVFWFVTPLIYIQTLFLAFIALFVGFYVHQIKKITSLKTTTIMGVIGTVILLP
;
A
#
# COMPACT_ATOMS: atom_id res chain seq x y z
N MET A 1 -30.20 18.12 -17.06
CA MET A 1 -30.58 17.74 -15.67
C MET A 1 -30.53 16.22 -15.39
N ARG A 2 -30.92 15.33 -16.33
CA ARG A 2 -30.97 13.86 -16.12
C ARG A 2 -29.61 13.15 -15.93
N LEU A 3 -28.54 13.62 -16.58
CA LEU A 3 -27.22 12.99 -16.46
C LEU A 3 -26.57 13.24 -15.09
N HIS A 4 -26.63 14.48 -14.60
CA HIS A 4 -26.09 14.85 -13.29
C HIS A 4 -26.81 14.13 -12.13
N SER A 5 -28.14 13.97 -12.21
CA SER A 5 -28.90 13.22 -11.20
C SER A 5 -28.65 11.71 -11.27
N TRP A 6 -28.37 11.16 -12.44
CA TRP A 6 -28.00 9.75 -12.61
C TRP A 6 -26.60 9.46 -12.07
N ILE A 7 -25.62 10.31 -12.35
CA ILE A 7 -24.24 10.19 -11.82
C ILE A 7 -24.25 10.21 -10.29
N LYS A 8 -25.08 11.06 -9.66
CA LYS A 8 -25.19 11.11 -8.19
C LYS A 8 -25.76 9.82 -7.60
N LYS A 9 -26.73 9.19 -8.27
CA LYS A 9 -27.33 7.90 -7.86
C LYS A 9 -26.37 6.72 -8.07
N ASN A 10 -25.57 6.75 -9.13
CA ASN A 10 -24.73 5.64 -9.58
C ASN A 10 -23.23 5.95 -9.40
N CYS A 11 -22.87 6.79 -8.43
CA CYS A 11 -21.52 7.32 -8.23
C CYS A 11 -20.44 6.21 -8.18
N LEU A 12 -20.75 5.07 -7.56
CA LEU A 12 -19.87 3.89 -7.53
C LEU A 12 -19.66 3.27 -8.92
N LEU A 13 -20.74 3.10 -9.70
CA LEU A 13 -20.69 2.54 -11.04
C LEU A 13 -19.94 3.46 -12.01
N THR A 14 -20.17 4.78 -11.92
CA THR A 14 -19.42 5.77 -12.73
C THR A 14 -17.94 5.78 -12.37
N GLY A 15 -17.59 5.63 -11.08
CA GLY A 15 -16.20 5.51 -10.65
C GLY A 15 -15.54 4.25 -11.18
N LEU A 16 -16.23 3.10 -11.12
CA LEU A 16 -15.75 1.83 -11.67
C LEU A 16 -15.53 1.90 -13.19
N LEU A 17 -16.45 2.54 -13.93
CA LEU A 17 -16.33 2.70 -15.38
C LEU A 17 -15.12 3.54 -15.76
N ILE A 18 -14.91 4.69 -15.09
CA ILE A 18 -13.74 5.56 -15.33
C ILE A 18 -12.44 4.82 -15.01
N ALA A 19 -12.39 4.08 -13.90
CA ALA A 19 -11.23 3.28 -13.53
C ALA A 19 -10.95 2.20 -14.59
N SER A 20 -11.98 1.47 -15.03
CA SER A 20 -11.86 0.42 -16.04
C SER A 20 -11.38 0.94 -17.39
N SER A 21 -11.84 2.14 -17.81
CA SER A 21 -11.36 2.76 -19.05
C SER A 21 -9.90 3.19 -18.96
N GLY A 22 -9.46 3.69 -17.80
CA GLY A 22 -8.05 4.04 -17.61
C GLY A 22 -7.13 2.82 -17.68
N ILE A 23 -7.56 1.70 -17.07
CA ILE A 23 -6.84 0.43 -17.14
C ILE A 23 -6.77 -0.08 -18.59
N ALA A 24 -7.89 -0.05 -19.32
CA ALA A 24 -7.91 -0.49 -20.71
C ALA A 24 -6.95 0.32 -21.59
N VAL A 25 -6.94 1.65 -21.45
CA VAL A 25 -6.00 2.52 -22.18
C VAL A 25 -4.55 2.19 -21.84
N PHE A 26 -4.24 2.00 -20.55
CA PHE A 26 -2.90 1.62 -20.12
C PHE A 26 -2.46 0.27 -20.70
N LEU A 27 -3.34 -0.73 -20.72
CA LEU A 27 -3.04 -2.06 -21.26
C LEU A 27 -2.83 -2.02 -22.78
N ILE A 28 -3.64 -1.24 -23.50
CA ILE A 28 -3.46 -1.03 -24.95
C ILE A 28 -2.10 -0.35 -25.20
N PHE A 29 -1.79 0.69 -24.42
CA PHE A 29 -0.52 1.41 -24.55
C PHE A 29 0.68 0.53 -24.23
N TRP A 30 0.58 -0.33 -23.21
CA TRP A 30 1.57 -1.36 -22.90
C TRP A 30 1.79 -2.29 -24.09
N HIS A 31 0.71 -2.80 -24.69
CA HIS A 31 0.81 -3.76 -25.78
C HIS A 31 1.40 -3.14 -27.05
N LEU A 32 1.05 -1.89 -27.35
CA LEU A 32 1.55 -1.18 -28.54
C LEU A 32 2.98 -0.66 -28.37
N PHE A 33 3.39 -0.27 -27.16
CA PHE A 33 4.68 0.37 -26.88
C PHE A 33 5.37 -0.20 -25.64
N PRO A 34 5.71 -1.50 -25.61
CA PRO A 34 6.23 -2.15 -24.42
C PRO A 34 7.56 -1.54 -23.92
N GLY A 35 8.47 -1.14 -24.81
CA GLY A 35 9.74 -0.52 -24.41
C GLY A 35 9.58 0.88 -23.80
N ILE A 36 8.54 1.63 -24.19
CA ILE A 36 8.25 2.93 -23.58
C ILE A 36 7.59 2.74 -22.21
N VAL A 37 6.61 1.83 -22.13
CA VAL A 37 5.85 1.61 -20.89
C VAL A 37 6.70 0.87 -19.86
N TYR A 38 7.34 -0.22 -20.23
CA TYR A 38 8.15 -1.00 -19.31
C TYR A 38 9.51 -0.36 -19.12
N ASP A 39 10.36 -0.30 -20.15
CA ASP A 39 11.78 0.03 -19.96
C ASP A 39 11.96 1.51 -19.54
N GLN A 40 11.30 2.45 -20.24
CA GLN A 40 11.49 3.89 -19.98
C GLN A 40 10.68 4.41 -18.79
N PHE A 41 9.56 3.77 -18.43
CA PHE A 41 8.70 4.23 -17.35
C PHE A 41 8.74 3.30 -16.13
N ILE A 42 8.29 2.06 -16.24
CA ILE A 42 8.19 1.15 -15.09
C ILE A 42 9.56 0.79 -14.53
N TRP A 43 10.47 0.31 -15.38
CA TRP A 43 11.82 -0.06 -15.00
C TRP A 43 12.55 1.16 -14.45
N LYS A 44 12.58 2.26 -15.20
CA LYS A 44 13.32 3.46 -14.83
C LYS A 44 12.87 4.09 -13.49
N TYR A 45 11.57 4.15 -13.23
CA TYR A 45 11.02 4.88 -12.09
C TYR A 45 10.56 4.01 -10.91
N PHE A 46 10.27 2.73 -11.13
CA PHE A 46 9.68 1.87 -10.10
C PHE A 46 10.53 0.63 -9.85
N TRP A 47 10.62 -0.27 -10.83
CA TRP A 47 11.20 -1.60 -10.62
C TRP A 47 12.73 -1.57 -10.49
N GLY A 48 13.40 -0.83 -11.36
CA GLY A 48 14.85 -0.67 -11.35
C GLY A 48 15.35 -0.07 -10.04
N PRO A 49 14.78 1.06 -9.55
CA PRO A 49 15.14 1.62 -8.25
C PRO A 49 14.94 0.65 -7.08
N ILE A 50 13.85 -0.12 -7.04
CA ILE A 50 13.62 -1.15 -6.00
C ILE A 50 14.73 -2.21 -6.01
N LEU A 51 15.11 -2.69 -7.19
CA LEU A 51 16.20 -3.66 -7.32
C LEU A 51 17.56 -3.05 -6.99
N SER A 52 17.79 -1.80 -7.39
CA SER A 52 19.05 -1.11 -7.14
C SER A 52 19.26 -0.82 -5.65
N ASP A 53 18.19 -0.47 -4.95
CA ASP A 53 18.18 -0.21 -3.49
C ASP A 53 18.42 -1.51 -2.73
N GLY A 54 17.60 -2.54 -2.96
CA GLY A 54 17.73 -3.82 -2.25
C GLY A 54 19.03 -4.58 -2.52
N LEU A 55 19.67 -4.36 -3.67
CA LEU A 55 20.94 -5.02 -4.02
C LEU A 55 22.16 -4.12 -3.82
N ASN A 56 21.97 -2.86 -3.44
CA ASN A 56 23.03 -1.87 -3.29
C ASN A 56 23.98 -1.81 -4.51
N LYS A 57 23.44 -2.01 -5.73
CA LYS A 57 24.22 -2.06 -6.97
C LYS A 57 23.46 -1.43 -8.14
N PRO A 58 24.13 -0.78 -9.09
CA PRO A 58 23.47 -0.21 -10.25
C PRO A 58 22.83 -1.31 -11.10
N MET A 59 21.56 -1.12 -11.45
CA MET A 59 20.81 -2.07 -12.28
C MET A 59 20.58 -1.48 -13.67
N THR A 60 20.70 -2.32 -14.70
CA THR A 60 20.41 -1.94 -16.10
C THR A 60 19.47 -2.96 -16.73
N PHE A 61 18.55 -2.48 -17.56
CA PHE A 61 17.65 -3.31 -18.34
C PHE A 61 17.50 -2.71 -19.73
N ASN A 62 17.76 -3.49 -20.78
CA ASN A 62 17.73 -3.04 -22.18
C ASN A 62 18.51 -1.74 -22.43
N GLY A 63 19.67 -1.58 -21.78
CA GLY A 63 20.51 -0.37 -21.90
C GLY A 63 20.02 0.85 -21.10
N ILE A 64 18.95 0.71 -20.32
CA ILE A 64 18.43 1.76 -19.44
C ILE A 64 18.89 1.51 -18.01
N SER A 65 19.71 2.42 -17.48
CA SER A 65 20.13 2.39 -16.09
C SER A 65 19.02 2.85 -15.16
N ALA A 66 18.78 2.08 -14.11
CA ALA A 66 17.94 2.46 -12.99
C ALA A 66 18.61 3.59 -12.20
N ALA A 67 17.79 4.46 -11.60
CA ALA A 67 18.29 5.39 -10.62
C ALA A 67 18.74 4.62 -9.36
N PRO A 68 19.85 5.01 -8.68
CA PRO A 68 20.31 4.36 -7.46
C PRO A 68 19.27 4.36 -6.34
N LYS A 69 18.40 5.39 -6.33
CA LYS A 69 17.28 5.60 -5.42
C LYS A 69 16.09 6.17 -6.20
N PHE A 70 15.00 6.44 -5.50
CA PHE A 70 13.82 7.04 -6.09
C PHE A 70 14.10 8.43 -6.67
N THR A 71 13.47 8.68 -7.82
CA THR A 71 13.47 9.97 -8.51
C THR A 71 12.35 10.86 -7.96
N PHE A 72 12.45 12.16 -8.21
CA PHE A 72 11.37 13.11 -7.91
C PHE A 72 10.01 12.70 -8.52
N ILE A 73 10.01 12.12 -9.73
CA ILE A 73 8.78 11.65 -10.39
C ILE A 73 8.17 10.49 -9.61
N SER A 74 8.98 9.48 -9.26
CA SER A 74 8.50 8.34 -8.48
C SER A 74 8.04 8.74 -7.08
N GLU A 75 8.72 9.69 -6.44
CA GLU A 75 8.31 10.23 -5.13
C GLU A 75 6.93 10.90 -5.19
N ILE A 76 6.66 11.72 -6.21
CA ILE A 76 5.32 12.31 -6.41
C ILE A 76 4.28 11.21 -6.58
N ILE A 77 4.57 10.21 -7.40
CA ILE A 77 3.60 9.13 -7.68
C ILE A 77 3.30 8.33 -6.41
N TYR A 78 4.33 8.00 -5.62
CA TYR A 78 4.13 7.34 -4.34
C TYR A 78 3.41 8.24 -3.33
N GLY A 79 3.72 9.53 -3.28
CA GLY A 79 3.02 10.50 -2.44
C GLY A 79 1.52 10.58 -2.74
N VAL A 80 1.17 10.64 -4.02
CA VAL A 80 -0.24 10.60 -4.47
C VAL A 80 -0.91 9.27 -4.10
N MET A 81 -0.20 8.15 -4.26
CA MET A 81 -0.70 6.82 -3.88
C MET A 81 -0.99 6.74 -2.37
N VAL A 82 -0.06 7.21 -1.53
CA VAL A 82 -0.22 7.25 -0.07
C VAL A 82 -1.38 8.16 0.33
N ALA A 83 -1.49 9.37 -0.25
CA ALA A 83 -2.59 10.27 0.02
C ALA A 83 -3.96 9.63 -0.33
N GLY A 84 -4.03 8.95 -1.47
CA GLY A 84 -5.21 8.18 -1.88
C GLY A 84 -5.55 7.05 -0.91
N ALA A 85 -4.55 6.28 -0.48
CA ALA A 85 -4.72 5.19 0.48
C ALA A 85 -5.21 5.69 1.84
N LEU A 86 -4.63 6.76 2.38
CA LEU A 86 -5.04 7.37 3.65
C LEU A 86 -6.47 7.91 3.58
N PHE A 87 -6.83 8.58 2.47
CA PHE A 87 -8.20 9.05 2.26
C PHE A 87 -9.20 7.90 2.18
N GLY A 88 -8.84 6.81 1.49
CA GLY A 88 -9.64 5.59 1.43
C GLY A 88 -9.83 4.95 2.81
N LEU A 89 -8.76 4.84 3.58
CA LEU A 89 -8.78 4.31 4.95
C LEU A 89 -9.65 5.17 5.86
N PHE A 90 -9.50 6.50 5.81
CA PHE A 90 -10.34 7.42 6.58
C PHE A 90 -11.83 7.25 6.27
N LYS A 91 -12.19 7.18 4.99
CA LYS A 91 -13.58 6.91 4.57
C LYS A 91 -14.09 5.57 5.10
N LEU A 92 -13.24 4.55 5.11
CA LEU A 92 -13.59 3.22 5.59
C LEU A 92 -13.81 3.21 7.10
N LEU A 93 -12.89 3.79 7.88
CA LEU A 93 -13.02 3.94 9.32
C LEU A 93 -14.30 4.67 9.70
N LYS A 94 -14.61 5.78 8.99
CA LYS A 94 -15.87 6.50 9.17
C LYS A 94 -17.11 5.65 8.82
N LYS A 95 -17.03 4.83 7.76
CA LYS A 95 -18.11 3.91 7.38
C LYS A 95 -18.35 2.82 8.41
N TRP A 96 -17.30 2.39 9.11
CA TRP A 96 -17.35 1.36 10.15
C TRP A 96 -17.56 1.91 11.56
N ASP A 97 -17.78 3.22 11.69
CA ASP A 97 -17.94 3.92 12.98
C ASP A 97 -16.76 3.67 13.96
N ILE A 98 -15.56 3.56 13.41
CA ILE A 98 -14.33 3.38 14.19
C ILE A 98 -13.75 4.76 14.51
N SER A 99 -13.69 5.11 15.80
CA SER A 99 -13.09 6.35 16.28
C SER A 99 -11.56 6.32 16.12
N ILE A 100 -11.00 7.43 15.62
CA ILE A 100 -9.54 7.65 15.60
C ILE A 100 -9.17 8.32 16.93
N ASP A 101 -9.14 7.52 18.00
CA ASP A 101 -8.81 7.95 19.36
C ASP A 101 -7.47 7.34 19.83
N PHE A 102 -7.12 7.57 21.09
CA PHE A 102 -5.90 7.01 21.67
C PHE A 102 -5.90 5.47 21.66
N SER A 103 -7.07 4.81 21.74
CA SER A 103 -7.15 3.35 21.66
C SER A 103 -6.84 2.84 20.25
N PHE A 104 -7.30 3.56 19.23
CA PHE A 104 -6.92 3.27 17.84
C PHE A 104 -5.41 3.44 17.64
N PHE A 105 -4.83 4.52 18.15
CA PHE A 105 -3.38 4.74 18.12
C PHE A 105 -2.62 3.58 18.77
N LEU A 106 -3.01 3.14 19.97
CA LEU A 106 -2.42 1.98 20.64
C LEU A 106 -2.53 0.69 19.80
N GLY A 107 -3.64 0.48 19.11
CA GLY A 107 -3.84 -0.67 18.22
C GLY A 107 -2.92 -0.65 16.99
N VAL A 108 -2.45 0.52 16.56
CA VAL A 108 -1.55 0.69 15.40
C VAL A 108 -0.07 0.57 15.77
N ILE A 109 0.30 0.81 17.04
CA ILE A 109 1.70 0.78 17.51
C ILE A 109 2.48 -0.46 17.04
N PRO A 110 1.96 -1.70 17.15
CA PRO A 110 2.73 -2.87 16.73
C PRO A 110 3.14 -2.84 15.24
N PHE A 111 2.30 -2.27 14.37
CA PHE A 111 2.60 -2.12 12.94
C PHE A 111 3.63 -1.02 12.68
N ILE A 112 3.61 0.05 13.48
CA ILE A 112 4.64 1.10 13.44
C ILE A 112 5.99 0.50 13.84
N ILE A 113 6.03 -0.29 14.92
CA ILE A 113 7.24 -0.98 15.36
C ILE A 113 7.71 -1.95 14.28
N TYR A 114 6.81 -2.80 13.76
CA TYR A 114 7.13 -3.75 12.70
C TYR A 114 7.78 -3.06 11.50
N GLY A 115 7.11 -2.05 10.92
CA GLY A 115 7.61 -1.35 9.75
C GLY A 115 8.95 -0.65 10.01
N SER A 116 9.13 -0.08 11.20
CA SER A 116 10.38 0.62 11.56
C SER A 116 11.53 -0.36 11.77
N VAL A 117 11.31 -1.44 12.51
CA VAL A 117 12.33 -2.47 12.77
C VAL A 117 12.70 -3.17 11.47
N ALA A 118 11.73 -3.58 10.67
CA ALA A 118 11.97 -4.26 9.40
C ALA A 118 12.80 -3.40 8.43
N ARG A 119 12.59 -2.08 8.41
CA ARG A 119 13.45 -1.15 7.66
C ARG A 119 14.89 -1.13 8.18
N VAL A 120 15.09 -1.05 9.49
CA VAL A 120 16.43 -1.08 10.10
C VAL A 120 17.14 -2.41 9.82
N LEU A 121 16.42 -3.54 9.85
CA LEU A 121 16.98 -4.85 9.52
C LEU A 121 17.40 -4.95 8.05
N GLU A 122 16.63 -4.34 7.15
CA GLU A 122 16.98 -4.26 5.73
C GLU A 122 18.23 -3.40 5.51
N ASP A 123 18.28 -2.21 6.11
CA ASP A 123 19.47 -1.33 6.06
C ASP A 123 20.71 -2.00 6.68
N ALA A 124 20.52 -2.90 7.65
CA ALA A 124 21.56 -3.72 8.27
C ALA A 124 21.99 -4.93 7.42
N LEU A 125 21.47 -5.06 6.19
CA LEU A 125 21.75 -6.14 5.24
C LEU A 125 21.42 -7.54 5.78
N LEU A 126 20.44 -7.64 6.68
CA LEU A 126 20.04 -8.92 7.27
C LEU A 126 19.10 -9.73 6.36
N PHE A 127 18.50 -9.08 5.34
CA PHE A 127 17.71 -9.76 4.33
C PHE A 127 18.54 -9.99 3.06
N THR A 128 18.48 -11.21 2.52
CA THR A 128 19.12 -11.57 1.25
C THR A 128 18.09 -11.78 0.16
N GLU A 129 18.53 -11.87 -1.09
CA GLU A 129 17.66 -12.26 -2.21
C GLU A 129 16.99 -13.63 -1.94
N PRO A 130 15.70 -13.80 -2.29
CA PRO A 130 14.77 -12.82 -2.87
C PRO A 130 13.99 -12.00 -1.82
N VAL A 131 14.25 -12.22 -0.54
CA VAL A 131 13.44 -11.71 0.58
C VAL A 131 13.61 -10.19 0.76
N VAL A 132 14.82 -9.68 0.53
CA VAL A 132 15.16 -8.24 0.66
C VAL A 132 14.16 -7.32 -0.06
N PHE A 133 13.67 -7.71 -1.25
CA PHE A 133 12.78 -6.89 -2.05
C PHE A 133 11.43 -6.60 -1.37
N TRP A 134 10.97 -7.47 -0.46
CA TRP A 134 9.76 -7.21 0.31
C TRP A 134 9.93 -6.08 1.31
N PHE A 135 11.16 -5.88 1.81
CA PHE A 135 11.50 -4.93 2.86
C PHE A 135 12.01 -3.59 2.33
N VAL A 136 12.23 -3.49 1.02
CA VAL A 136 12.56 -2.26 0.30
C VAL A 136 11.31 -1.41 0.07
N THR A 137 11.47 -0.09 0.00
CA THR A 137 10.35 0.82 -0.31
C THR A 137 9.94 0.72 -1.79
N PRO A 138 8.66 0.95 -2.16
CA PRO A 138 7.52 1.19 -1.28
C PRO A 138 6.91 -0.11 -0.71
N LEU A 139 7.42 -1.29 -1.09
CA LEU A 139 6.80 -2.58 -0.77
C LEU A 139 6.60 -2.78 0.73
N ILE A 140 7.59 -2.44 1.55
CA ILE A 140 7.48 -2.42 3.02
C ILE A 140 6.29 -1.62 3.56
N TYR A 141 5.95 -0.48 2.97
CA TYR A 141 4.81 0.32 3.39
C TYR A 141 3.49 -0.32 2.98
N ILE A 142 3.45 -0.92 1.78
CA ILE A 142 2.27 -1.64 1.28
C ILE A 142 1.98 -2.86 2.15
N GLN A 143 2.99 -3.67 2.48
CA GLN A 143 2.80 -4.83 3.35
C GLN A 143 2.37 -4.42 4.77
N THR A 144 2.98 -3.37 5.34
CA THR A 144 2.64 -2.90 6.70
C THR A 144 1.20 -2.41 6.75
N LEU A 145 0.78 -1.63 5.74
CA LEU A 145 -0.61 -1.19 5.59
C LEU A 145 -1.56 -2.39 5.43
N PHE A 146 -1.19 -3.37 4.62
CA PHE A 146 -2.00 -4.57 4.38
C PHE A 146 -2.18 -5.41 5.66
N LEU A 147 -1.10 -5.63 6.42
CA LEU A 147 -1.16 -6.33 7.70
C LEU A 147 -2.03 -5.58 8.72
N ALA A 148 -1.84 -4.27 8.85
CA ALA A 148 -2.66 -3.42 9.72
C ALA A 148 -4.14 -3.47 9.30
N PHE A 149 -4.40 -3.45 7.99
CA PHE A 149 -5.75 -3.53 7.43
C PHE A 149 -6.42 -4.87 7.71
N ILE A 150 -5.72 -5.99 7.54
CA ILE A 150 -6.24 -7.32 7.88
C ILE A 150 -6.58 -7.38 9.37
N ALA A 151 -5.68 -6.92 10.24
CA ALA A 151 -5.91 -6.93 11.68
C ALA A 151 -7.12 -6.06 12.07
N LEU A 152 -7.26 -4.87 11.46
CA LEU A 152 -8.42 -4.01 11.62
C LEU A 152 -9.71 -4.69 11.14
N PHE A 153 -9.67 -5.33 9.96
CA PHE A 153 -10.82 -6.01 9.36
C PHE A 153 -11.27 -7.21 10.21
N VAL A 154 -10.33 -8.02 10.67
CA VAL A 154 -10.60 -9.15 11.60
C VAL A 154 -11.20 -8.62 12.89
N GLY A 155 -10.62 -7.56 13.48
CA GLY A 155 -11.18 -6.92 14.68
C GLY A 155 -12.61 -6.45 14.48
N PHE A 156 -12.89 -5.77 13.35
CA PHE A 156 -14.22 -5.31 13.00
C PHE A 156 -15.20 -6.47 12.81
N TYR A 157 -14.81 -7.51 12.08
CA TYR A 157 -15.65 -8.67 11.80
C TYR A 157 -15.99 -9.45 13.08
N VAL A 158 -15.01 -9.66 13.96
CA VAL A 158 -15.22 -10.32 15.26
C VAL A 158 -16.17 -9.50 16.14
N HIS A 159 -16.00 -8.19 16.20
CA HIS A 159 -16.91 -7.29 16.93
C HIS A 159 -18.36 -7.38 16.41
N GLN A 160 -18.54 -7.53 15.09
CA GLN A 160 -19.87 -7.67 14.49
C GLN A 160 -20.55 -9.02 14.75
N ILE A 161 -19.80 -10.14 14.73
CA ILE A 161 -20.35 -11.48 14.98
C ILE A 161 -20.64 -11.68 16.47
N LYS A 162 -19.69 -11.27 17.33
CA LYS A 162 -19.80 -11.43 18.76
C LYS A 162 -20.24 -10.10 19.38
N LYS A 163 -21.56 -9.89 19.50
CA LYS A 163 -22.13 -8.95 20.50
C LYS A 163 -21.72 -9.27 21.96
N ILE A 164 -20.87 -10.28 22.17
CA ILE A 164 -20.50 -10.92 23.45
C ILE A 164 -19.14 -10.42 23.97
N THR A 165 -18.28 -9.83 23.14
CA THR A 165 -16.94 -9.40 23.56
C THR A 165 -16.92 -7.90 23.90
N SER A 166 -16.50 -7.57 25.13
CA SER A 166 -16.16 -6.20 25.56
C SER A 166 -14.91 -5.63 24.87
N LEU A 167 -14.24 -6.44 24.04
CA LEU A 167 -13.03 -6.08 23.31
C LEU A 167 -13.38 -5.18 22.13
N LYS A 168 -12.85 -3.96 22.15
CA LYS A 168 -12.94 -3.03 21.02
C LYS A 168 -12.18 -3.58 19.82
N THR A 169 -12.63 -3.26 18.60
CA THR A 169 -11.93 -3.55 17.33
C THR A 169 -10.43 -3.21 17.40
N THR A 170 -10.09 -2.09 18.03
CA THR A 170 -8.72 -1.59 18.21
C THR A 170 -7.87 -2.48 19.12
N THR A 171 -8.48 -3.10 20.13
CA THR A 171 -7.80 -4.07 21.01
C THR A 171 -7.45 -5.34 20.25
N ILE A 172 -8.37 -5.86 19.44
CA ILE A 172 -8.12 -7.06 18.62
C ILE A 172 -7.02 -6.79 17.59
N MET A 173 -7.08 -5.63 16.94
CA MET A 173 -6.04 -5.17 16.02
C MET A 173 -4.66 -5.12 16.71
N GLY A 174 -4.58 -4.53 17.90
CA GLY A 174 -3.35 -4.48 18.68
C GLY A 174 -2.81 -5.86 19.06
N VAL A 175 -3.67 -6.78 19.50
CA VAL A 175 -3.27 -8.16 19.82
C VAL A 175 -2.70 -8.88 18.60
N ILE A 176 -3.39 -8.81 17.45
CA ILE A 176 -2.89 -9.41 16.20
C ILE A 176 -1.54 -8.79 15.81
N GLY A 177 -1.42 -7.47 15.91
CA GLY A 177 -0.17 -6.77 15.64
C GLY A 177 0.98 -7.21 16.55
N THR A 178 0.73 -7.39 17.86
CA THR A 178 1.74 -7.89 18.79
C THR A 178 2.14 -9.33 18.48
N VAL A 179 1.22 -10.18 18.03
CA VAL A 179 1.54 -11.55 17.59
C VAL A 179 2.45 -11.52 16.36
N ILE A 180 2.26 -10.58 15.42
CA ILE A 180 3.14 -10.41 14.25
C ILE A 180 4.57 -10.00 14.65
N LEU A 181 4.74 -9.34 15.79
CA LEU A 181 6.07 -8.98 16.32
C LEU A 181 6.79 -10.14 17.00
N LEU A 182 6.11 -11.25 17.28
CA LEU A 182 6.75 -12.40 17.90
C LEU A 182 7.63 -13.13 16.87
N PRO A 183 8.85 -13.56 17.26
CA PRO A 183 9.77 -14.28 16.39
C PRO A 183 9.26 -15.67 16.01
#